data_AF-A0A432IY57-F1
#
_entry.id   AF-A0A432IY57-F1
#
_cell.length_a   1.000
_cell.length_b   1.000
_cell.length_c   1.000
_cell.angle_alpha   90.00
_cell.angle_beta   90.00
_cell.angle_gamma   90.00
#
_symmetry.space_group_name_H-M   'P 1'
#
loop_
_entity.id
_entity.type
_entity.pdbx_description
1 polymer ?
#
loop_
_entity_poly.entity_id
_entity_poly.type
_entity_poly.pdbx_seq_one_letter_code
_entity_poly.pdbx_strand_id
1 'polypeptide(L)'
;MTGLSLLPPLIPLRALGLGLLVFSLAFGPGPKLNAARFGDFSYGLYILHFPIINALVALGLFGPPAWRGWLLAPALVLLASGVLWHLVEKPFLRQSSHYRQSENRQSIAKHKA
;
A
#
# COMPACT_ATOMS: atom_id res chain seq x y z
N MET A 1 24.20 -12.61 -10.72
CA MET A 1 24.97 -11.75 -9.79
C MET A 1 25.50 -10.56 -10.60
N THR A 2 24.69 -9.54 -10.81
CA THR A 2 25.12 -8.33 -11.53
C THR A 2 25.98 -7.49 -10.58
N GLY A 3 27.30 -7.56 -10.70
CA GLY A 3 28.28 -6.82 -9.88
C GLY A 3 28.14 -5.30 -9.91
N LEU A 4 27.21 -4.76 -10.70
CA LEU A 4 26.86 -3.34 -10.76
C LEU A 4 26.10 -2.84 -9.51
N SER A 5 25.53 -3.74 -8.70
CA SER A 5 24.79 -3.39 -7.48
C SER A 5 25.66 -3.07 -6.26
N LEU A 6 26.98 -3.22 -6.37
CA LEU A 6 27.93 -3.13 -5.25
C LEU A 6 28.84 -1.91 -5.28
N LEU A 7 28.64 -0.94 -6.18
CA LEU A 7 29.41 0.32 -6.14
C LEU A 7 28.81 1.23 -5.04
N PRO A 8 29.47 1.38 -3.87
CA PRO A 8 29.01 2.25 -2.80
C PRO A 8 28.72 3.71 -3.24
N PRO A 9 29.47 4.33 -4.17
CA PRO A 9 29.23 5.73 -4.54
C PRO A 9 27.94 5.95 -5.34
N LEU A 10 27.29 4.90 -5.87
CA LEU A 10 26.06 5.03 -6.67
C LEU A 10 24.78 4.89 -5.82
N ILE A 11 24.89 4.55 -4.54
CA ILE A 11 23.74 4.44 -3.62
C ILE A 11 22.97 5.77 -3.52
N PRO A 12 23.62 6.94 -3.33
CA PRO A 12 22.93 8.22 -3.25
C PRO A 12 22.21 8.55 -4.56
N LEU A 13 22.85 8.28 -5.70
CA LEU A 13 22.26 8.51 -7.02
C LEU A 13 21.00 7.66 -7.25
N ARG A 14 21.02 6.40 -6.81
CA ARG A 14 19.85 5.52 -6.87
C ARG A 14 18.74 6.01 -5.95
N ALA A 15 19.06 6.44 -4.74
CA ALA A 15 18.09 7.00 -3.81
C ALA A 15 17.45 8.28 -4.36
N LEU A 16 18.26 9.17 -4.95
CA LEU A 16 17.79 10.37 -5.64
C LEU A 16 16.91 10.02 -6.85
N GLY A 17 17.33 9.08 -7.69
CA GLY A 17 16.55 8.65 -8.84
C GLY A 17 15.19 8.05 -8.46
N LEU A 18 15.15 7.20 -7.43
CA LEU A 18 13.91 6.66 -6.87
C LEU A 18 13.03 7.76 -6.26
N GLY A 19 13.63 8.68 -5.50
CA GLY A 19 12.92 9.81 -4.91
C GLY A 19 12.28 10.71 -5.97
N LEU A 20 13.04 11.08 -7.00
CA LEU A 20 12.55 11.85 -8.14
C LEU A 20 11.46 11.10 -8.89
N LEU A 21 11.61 9.80 -9.14
CA LEU A 21 10.58 8.99 -9.79
C LEU A 21 9.28 8.98 -8.99
N VAL A 22 9.35 8.73 -7.68
CA VAL A 22 8.19 8.73 -6.79
C VAL A 22 7.53 10.11 -6.77
N PHE A 23 8.32 11.18 -6.69
CA PHE A 23 7.81 12.56 -6.70
C PHE A 23 7.14 12.90 -8.03
N SER A 24 7.78 12.57 -9.14
CA SER A 24 7.22 12.76 -10.48
C SER A 24 5.92 11.98 -10.69
N LEU A 25 5.80 10.77 -10.16
CA LEU A 25 4.56 9.99 -10.23
C LEU A 25 3.48 10.55 -9.30
N ALA A 26 3.84 11.06 -8.13
CA ALA A 26 2.90 11.59 -7.14
C ALA A 26 2.31 12.95 -7.54
N PHE A 27 3.14 13.83 -8.12
CA PHE A 27 2.76 15.20 -8.50
C PHE A 27 2.57 15.40 -10.00
N GLY A 28 2.87 14.39 -10.81
CA GLY A 28 2.64 14.41 -12.24
C GLY A 28 1.15 14.38 -12.61
N PRO A 29 0.80 14.73 -13.86
CA PRO A 29 -0.58 14.64 -14.33
C PRO A 29 -1.02 13.16 -14.30
N GLY A 30 -2.02 12.87 -13.47
CA GLY A 30 -2.56 11.53 -13.28
C GLY A 30 -4.07 11.54 -13.03
N PRO A 31 -4.75 10.40 -13.20
CA PRO A 31 -6.17 10.29 -12.88
C PRO A 31 -6.40 10.62 -11.41
N LYS A 32 -7.49 11.34 -11.10
CA LYS A 32 -7.91 11.59 -9.72
C LYS A 32 -8.40 10.29 -9.10
N LEU A 33 -7.47 9.50 -8.55
CA LEU A 33 -7.78 8.27 -7.83
C LEU A 33 -8.33 8.65 -6.45
N ASN A 34 -9.65 8.59 -6.28
CA ASN A 34 -10.27 8.73 -4.97
C ASN A 34 -10.18 7.40 -4.21
N ALA A 35 -8.97 6.96 -3.87
CA ALA A 35 -8.75 5.73 -3.11
C ALA A 35 -9.36 5.78 -1.70
N ALA A 36 -9.46 6.99 -1.12
CA ALA A 36 -10.07 7.25 0.18
C ALA A 36 -11.57 6.87 0.24
N ARG A 37 -12.24 6.66 -0.90
CA ARG A 37 -13.62 6.14 -0.93
C ARG A 37 -13.75 4.71 -0.42
N PHE A 38 -12.67 3.93 -0.44
CA PHE A 38 -12.70 2.50 -0.12
C PHE A 38 -12.31 2.22 1.34
N GLY A 39 -11.76 3.22 2.05
CA GLY A 39 -11.40 3.13 3.46
C GLY A 39 -10.00 3.61 3.78
N ASP A 40 -9.62 3.51 5.05
CA ASP A 40 -8.27 3.80 5.52
C ASP A 40 -7.39 2.54 5.49
N PHE A 41 -6.92 2.16 4.31
CA PHE A 41 -6.00 1.02 4.22
C PHE A 41 -4.59 1.36 4.75
N SER A 42 -4.30 2.63 5.02
CA SER A 42 -2.94 3.04 5.42
C SER A 42 -2.56 2.43 6.77
N TYR A 43 -3.54 2.30 7.68
CA TYR A 43 -3.33 1.71 8.99
C TYR A 43 -3.03 0.20 8.92
N GLY A 44 -3.84 -0.56 8.19
CA GLY A 44 -3.60 -1.99 7.98
C GLY A 44 -2.28 -2.27 7.25
N LEU A 45 -1.94 -1.45 6.25
CA LEU A 45 -0.66 -1.50 5.56
C LEU A 45 0.50 -1.32 6.55
N TYR A 46 0.40 -0.31 7.42
CA TYR A 46 1.43 0.00 8.41
C TYR A 46 1.68 -1.15 9.41
N ILE A 47 0.64 -1.83 9.89
CA ILE A 47 0.82 -2.93 10.85
C ILE A 47 1.28 -4.21 10.15
N LEU A 48 0.66 -4.54 9.00
CA LEU A 48 0.80 -5.87 8.41
C LEU A 48 1.99 -6.00 7.47
N HIS A 49 2.54 -4.90 6.93
CA HIS A 49 3.67 -4.99 6.02
C HIS A 49 4.87 -5.72 6.66
N PHE A 50 5.22 -5.37 7.89
CA PHE A 50 6.40 -5.91 8.56
C PHE A 50 6.32 -7.43 8.79
N PRO A 51 5.30 -7.99 9.47
CA PRO A 51 5.23 -9.43 9.69
C PRO A 51 5.07 -10.23 8.38
N ILE A 52 4.31 -9.72 7.40
CA ILE A 52 4.13 -10.40 6.11
C ILE A 52 5.46 -10.45 5.34
N ILE A 53 6.16 -9.32 5.21
CA ILE A 53 7.43 -9.28 4.49
C ILE A 53 8.46 -10.18 5.19
N ASN A 54 8.55 -10.14 6.52
CA ASN A 54 9.45 -11.02 7.26
C ASN A 54 9.12 -12.51 7.07
N ALA A 55 7.84 -12.88 7.02
CA ALA A 55 7.45 -14.25 6.72
C ALA A 55 7.90 -14.66 5.31
N LEU A 56 7.71 -13.79 4.30
CA LEU A 56 8.17 -14.06 2.93
C LEU A 56 9.69 -14.16 2.83
N VAL A 57 10.42 -13.36 3.61
CA VAL A 57 11.89 -13.45 3.74
C VAL A 57 12.29 -14.78 4.37
N ALA A 58 11.65 -15.18 5.48
CA ALA A 58 11.92 -16.44 6.16
C ALA A 58 11.63 -17.66 5.27
N LEU A 59 10.63 -17.56 4.39
CA LEU A 59 10.30 -18.57 3.37
C LEU A 59 11.27 -18.55 2.17
N GLY A 60 12.26 -17.65 2.14
CA GLY A 60 13.24 -17.56 1.06
C GLY A 60 12.68 -17.05 -0.27
N LEU A 61 11.51 -16.40 -0.27
CA LEU A 61 10.83 -15.98 -1.51
C LEU A 61 11.50 -14.79 -2.21
N PHE A 62 12.46 -14.13 -1.55
CA PHE A 62 13.34 -13.13 -2.13
C PHE A 62 14.65 -13.72 -2.69
N GLY A 63 14.85 -15.04 -2.57
CA GLY A 63 15.94 -15.75 -3.22
C GLY A 63 15.75 -15.86 -4.74
N PRO A 64 16.80 -16.25 -5.51
CA PRO A 64 16.70 -16.37 -6.95
C PRO A 64 15.66 -17.43 -7.35
N PRO A 65 14.70 -17.10 -8.23
CA PRO A 65 14.40 -15.81 -8.83
C PRO A 65 13.50 -14.93 -7.93
N ALA A 66 13.98 -13.73 -7.61
CA ALA A 66 13.41 -12.86 -6.58
C ALA A 66 12.04 -12.25 -6.93
N TRP A 67 11.58 -12.37 -8.18
CA TRP A 67 10.31 -11.77 -8.64
C TRP A 67 9.10 -12.26 -7.83
N ARG A 68 9.19 -13.48 -7.26
CA ARG A 68 8.14 -14.06 -6.42
C ARG A 68 7.88 -13.19 -5.18
N GLY A 69 8.92 -12.88 -4.42
CA GLY A 69 8.83 -12.00 -3.26
C GLY A 69 8.37 -10.58 -3.63
N TRP A 70 8.86 -10.04 -4.75
CA TRP A 70 8.48 -8.71 -5.23
C TRP A 70 7.00 -8.58 -5.62
N LEU A 71 6.38 -9.63 -6.17
CA LEU A 71 4.95 -9.61 -6.49
C LEU A 71 4.08 -9.99 -5.29
N LEU A 72 4.49 -11.01 -4.52
CA LEU A 72 3.69 -11.53 -3.40
C LEU A 72 3.63 -10.56 -2.22
N ALA A 73 4.72 -9.83 -1.93
CA ALA A 73 4.74 -8.90 -0.80
C ALA A 73 3.67 -7.80 -0.90
N PRO A 74 3.65 -6.94 -1.93
CA PRO A 74 2.61 -5.91 -2.03
C PRO A 74 1.20 -6.50 -2.17
N ALA A 75 1.05 -7.62 -2.89
CA ALA A 75 -0.26 -8.27 -3.04
C ALA A 75 -0.82 -8.75 -1.70
N LEU A 76 -0.04 -9.49 -0.91
CA LEU A 76 -0.47 -10.01 0.38
C LEU A 76 -0.70 -8.90 1.40
N VAL A 77 0.16 -7.88 1.44
CA VAL A 77 0.01 -6.76 2.38
C VAL A 77 -1.26 -5.96 2.06
N LEU A 78 -1.53 -5.66 0.78
CA LEU A 78 -2.75 -4.93 0.39
C LEU A 78 -4.01 -5.74 0.66
N LEU A 79 -4.01 -7.04 0.34
CA LEU A 79 -5.15 -7.92 0.62
C LEU A 79 -5.42 -8.03 2.13
N ALA A 80 -4.38 -8.31 2.92
CA ALA A 80 -4.51 -8.43 4.37
C ALA A 80 -4.94 -7.10 5.02
N SER A 81 -4.41 -5.97 4.53
CA SER A 81 -4.85 -4.65 4.96
C SER A 81 -6.32 -4.38 4.64
N GLY A 82 -6.80 -4.78 3.46
CA GLY A 82 -8.21 -4.67 3.10
C GLY A 82 -9.11 -5.52 3.99
N VAL A 83 -8.69 -6.76 4.27
CA VAL A 83 -9.39 -7.67 5.19
C VAL A 83 -9.43 -7.08 6.60
N LEU A 84 -8.33 -6.54 7.11
CA LEU A 84 -8.27 -5.91 8.43
C LEU A 84 -9.22 -4.70 8.51
N TRP A 85 -9.23 -3.86 7.47
CA TRP A 85 -10.14 -2.73 7.39
C TRP A 85 -11.61 -3.17 7.47
N HIS A 86 -12.00 -4.20 6.70
CA HIS A 86 -13.39 -4.65 6.66
C HIS A 86 -13.83 -5.41 7.91
N LEU A 87 -12.94 -6.20 8.54
CA LEU A 87 -13.30 -7.06 9.68
C LEU A 87 -13.10 -6.39 11.04
N VAL A 88 -12.10 -5.51 11.17
CA VAL A 88 -11.70 -4.94 12.46
C VAL A 88 -11.91 -3.44 12.49
N GLU A 89 -11.38 -2.70 11.52
CA GLU A 89 -11.37 -1.24 11.64
C GLU A 89 -12.76 -0.63 11.40
N LYS A 90 -13.40 -0.99 10.28
CA LYS A 90 -14.72 -0.46 9.89
C LYS A 90 -15.83 -0.75 10.93
N PRO A 91 -15.95 -1.95 11.52
CA PRO A 91 -16.99 -2.21 12.53
C PRO A 91 -16.78 -1.44 13.83
N PHE A 92 -15.51 -1.28 14.26
CA PHE A 92 -15.16 -0.64 15.52
C PHE A 92 -15.06 0.89 15.42
N LEU A 93 -15.08 1.45 14.21
CA LEU A 93 -15.17 2.88 13.99
C LEU A 93 -16.49 3.44 14.53
N ARG A 94 -16.36 4.47 15.38
CA ARG A 94 -17.49 5.27 15.88
C ARG A 94 -18.35 5.78 14.73
N GLN A 95 -19.67 5.84 14.95
CA GLN A 95 -20.64 6.36 13.96
C GLN A 95 -20.33 7.80 13.50
N SER A 96 -19.68 8.60 14.36
CA SER A 96 -19.23 9.96 14.03
C SER A 96 -17.96 10.01 13.18
N SER A 97 -17.30 8.89 12.87
CA SER A 97 -16.10 8.89 12.02
C SER A 97 -16.40 9.41 10.62
N HIS A 98 -15.49 10.24 10.09
CA HIS A 98 -15.55 10.78 8.74
C HIS A 98 -15.72 9.68 7.68
N TYR A 99 -15.15 8.50 7.89
CA TYR A 99 -15.29 7.36 6.97
C TYR A 99 -16.69 6.74 6.95
N ARG A 100 -17.40 6.67 8.09
CA ARG A 100 -18.80 6.19 8.11
C ARG A 100 -19.76 7.25 7.59
N GLN A 101 -19.47 8.52 7.87
CA GLN A 101 -20.28 9.63 7.36
C GLN A 101 -20.18 9.79 5.84
N SER A 102 -18.99 9.60 5.25
CA SER A 102 -18.80 9.70 3.80
C SER A 102 -19.55 8.59 3.05
N GLU A 103 -19.52 7.36 3.56
CA GLU A 103 -20.29 6.23 3.03
C GLU A 103 -21.81 6.48 3.14
N ASN A 104 -22.27 7.00 4.29
CA ASN A 104 -23.69 7.32 4.48
C ASN A 104 -24.18 8.44 3.56
N ARG A 105 -23.38 9.51 3.36
CA ARG A 105 -23.71 10.59 2.41
C ARG A 105 -23.77 10.08 0.96
N GLN A 106 -22.88 9.15 0.58
CA GLN A 106 -22.92 8.53 -0.75
C GLN A 106 -24.17 7.66 -0.95
N SER A 107 -24.55 6.89 0.06
CA SER A 107 -25.82 6.12 0.08
C SER A 107 -27.03 7.03 -0.17
N ILE A 108 -27.14 8.13 0.57
CA ILE A 108 -28.24 9.09 0.45
C ILE A 108 -28.25 9.78 -0.93
N ALA A 109 -27.09 10.20 -1.44
CA ALA A 109 -26.99 10.83 -2.75
C ALA A 109 -27.42 9.88 -3.89
N LYS A 110 -27.15 8.58 -3.76
CA LYS A 110 -27.51 7.56 -4.75
C LYS A 110 -29.01 7.24 -4.78
N HIS A 111 -29.72 7.50 -3.67
CA HIS A 111 -31.17 7.29 -3.56
C HIS A 111 -31.99 8.51 -4.03
N LYS A 112 -31.34 9.65 -4.19
CA LYS A 112 -31.95 10.93 -4.57
C LYS A 112 -31.79 11.26 -6.07
N ALA A 113 -31.01 10.44 -6.79
CA ALA A 113 -30.79 10.51 -8.23
C ALA A 113 -31.59 9.41 -8.92
#